data_AF-A0A519PJ08-F1
#
_entry.id   AF-A0A519PJ08-F1
#
_cell.length_a   1.000
_cell.length_b   1.000
_cell.length_c   1.000
_cell.angle_alpha   90.00
_cell.angle_beta   90.00
_cell.angle_gamma   90.00
#
_symmetry.space_group_name_H-M   'P 1'
#
loop_
_entity.id
_entity.type
_entity.pdbx_description
1 polymer ?
#
loop_
_entity_poly.entity_id
_entity_poly.type
_entity_poly.pdbx_seq_one_letter_code
_entity_poly.pdbx_strand_id
1 'polypeptide(L)' 'MTAAIDLAEKFAAFSDHWRPRVAAQLNGQDVRLVKVQGVFPWHSHEAADEMFLVWKGRFRVEFRDRIVTLDP' A
#
# COMPACT_ATOMS: atom_id res chain seq x y z
N MET A 1 -25.05 8.24 1.51
CA MET A 1 -24.28 7.14 2.13
C MET A 1 -23.18 6.77 1.16
N THR A 2 -21.92 6.88 1.56
CA THR A 2 -20.84 6.25 0.79
C THR A 2 -20.95 4.74 1.01
N ALA A 3 -21.08 3.99 -0.08
CA ALA A 3 -21.12 2.54 -0.01
C ALA A 3 -19.80 2.01 0.58
N ALA A 4 -19.86 0.88 1.29
CA ALA A 4 -18.66 0.20 1.75
C ALA A 4 -17.73 -0.14 0.56
N ILE A 5 -16.42 -0.10 0.80
CA ILE A 5 -15.43 -0.41 -0.23
C ILE A 5 -15.05 -1.88 -0.11
N ASP A 6 -15.35 -2.66 -1.15
CA ASP A 6 -14.88 -4.03 -1.28
C ASP A 6 -13.45 -4.05 -1.82
N LEU A 7 -12.49 -4.42 -0.98
CA LEU A 7 -11.09 -4.50 -1.36
C LEU A 7 -10.82 -5.57 -2.42
N ALA A 8 -11.53 -6.70 -2.39
CA ALA A 8 -11.35 -7.77 -3.35
C ALA A 8 -11.77 -7.32 -4.75
N GLU A 9 -12.92 -6.65 -4.86
CA GLU A 9 -13.39 -6.05 -6.11
C GLU A 9 -12.39 -5.01 -6.64
N LYS A 10 -11.91 -4.10 -5.79
CA LYS A 10 -10.96 -3.06 -6.21
C LYS A 10 -9.63 -3.64 -6.65
N PHE A 11 -9.09 -4.65 -5.96
CA PHE A 11 -7.86 -5.32 -6.39
C PHE A 11 -8.05 -6.17 -7.65
N ALA A 12 -9.26 -6.66 -7.94
CA ALA A 12 -9.54 -7.39 -9.19
C ALA A 12 -9.53 -6.46 -10.42
N ALA A 13 -9.81 -5.16 -10.24
CA ALA A 13 -9.93 -4.19 -11.32
C ALA A 13 -8.59 -3.77 -11.97
N PHE A 14 -7.44 -4.17 -11.42
CA PHE A 14 -6.12 -3.81 -11.96
C PHE A 14 -5.08 -4.90 -11.72
N SER A 15 -4.03 -4.97 -12.54
CA SER A 15 -2.96 -5.99 -12.46
C SER A 15 -1.55 -5.43 -12.54
N ASP A 16 -1.42 -4.13 -12.82
CA ASP A 16 -0.16 -3.40 -12.83
C ASP A 16 0.44 -3.29 -11.43
N HIS A 17 1.77 -3.37 -11.36
CA HIS A 17 2.54 -3.23 -10.13
C HIS A 17 3.06 -1.80 -9.96
N TRP A 18 3.28 -1.38 -8.71
CA TRP A 18 3.87 -0.09 -8.33
C TRP A 18 3.10 1.14 -8.84
N ARG A 19 1.80 1.00 -9.11
CA ARG A 19 0.89 2.07 -9.53
C ARG A 19 -0.27 2.20 -8.54
N PRO A 20 -0.10 3.00 -7.47
CA PRO A 20 -1.13 3.16 -6.45
C PRO A 20 -2.43 3.74 -7.02
N ARG A 21 -3.56 3.21 -6.56
CA ARG A 21 -4.91 3.70 -6.88
C ARG A 21 -5.56 4.21 -5.59
N VAL A 22 -6.09 5.43 -5.59
CA VAL A 22 -6.84 5.97 -4.45
C VAL A 22 -8.20 5.27 -4.39
N ALA A 23 -8.45 4.53 -3.32
CA ALA A 23 -9.72 3.85 -3.09
C ALA A 23 -10.68 4.68 -2.22
N ALA A 24 -10.14 5.48 -1.30
CA ALA A 24 -10.90 6.35 -0.42
C ALA A 24 -10.08 7.55 0.02
N GLN A 25 -10.76 8.54 0.60
CA GLN A 25 -10.14 9.56 1.42
C GLN A 25 -10.74 9.51 2.83
N LEU A 26 -9.88 9.65 3.83
CA LEU A 26 -10.24 9.70 5.24
C LEU A 26 -9.49 10.86 5.85
N ASN A 27 -10.20 11.91 6.32
CA ASN A 27 -9.61 13.07 6.98
C ASN A 27 -8.48 13.77 6.21
N GLY A 28 -8.49 13.70 4.87
CA GLY A 28 -7.47 14.29 4.00
C GLY A 28 -6.32 13.34 3.64
N GLN A 29 -6.26 12.14 4.23
CA GLN A 29 -5.36 11.07 3.78
C GLN A 29 -5.99 10.21 2.69
N ASP A 30 -5.19 9.84 1.69
CA ASP A 30 -5.59 8.83 0.71
C ASP A 30 -5.41 7.42 1.29
N VAL A 31 -6.43 6.58 1.15
CA VAL A 31 -6.27 5.13 1.26
C VAL A 31 -5.94 4.59 -0.13
N ARG A 32 -4.71 4.11 -0.31
CA ARG A 32 -4.20 3.66 -1.61
C ARG A 32 -4.09 2.15 -1.67
N LEU A 33 -4.49 1.58 -2.81
CA LEU A 33 -4.31 0.18 -3.14
C LEU A 33 -3.20 0.02 -4.17
N VAL A 34 -2.26 -0.87 -3.91
CA VAL A 34 -1.13 -1.12 -4.79
C VAL A 34 -0.77 -2.61 -4.77
N LYS A 35 -0.40 -3.14 -5.93
CA LYS A 35 0.27 -4.44 -6.05
C LYS A 35 1.75 -4.21 -6.21
N VAL A 36 2.58 -4.94 -5.49
CA VAL A 36 4.04 -4.76 -5.48
C VAL A 36 4.75 -6.06 -5.82
N GLN A 37 5.83 -5.97 -6.58
CA GLN A 37 6.66 -7.13 -6.94
C GLN A 37 8.10 -6.69 -7.17
N GLY A 38 9.05 -7.46 -6.64
CA GLY A 38 10.47 -7.14 -6.72
C GLY A 38 10.87 -6.03 -5.76
N VAL A 39 11.81 -5.19 -6.17
CA VAL A 39 12.46 -4.19 -5.32
C VAL A 39 12.03 -2.78 -5.72
N PHE A 40 11.77 -1.94 -4.71
CA PHE A 40 11.53 -0.51 -4.90
C PHE A 40 12.77 0.30 -4.51
N PRO A 41 13.06 1.44 -5.17
CA PRO A 41 14.18 2.30 -4.79
C PRO A 41 14.06 2.84 -3.35
N TRP A 42 15.21 3.01 -2.71
CA TRP A 42 15.30 3.73 -1.44
C TRP A 42 14.79 5.16 -1.59
N HIS A 43 13.89 5.56 -0.70
CA HIS A 43 13.36 6.92 -0.62
C HIS A 43 12.95 7.23 0.82
N SER A 44 12.59 8.48 1.09
CA SER A 44 12.12 8.94 2.39
C SER A 44 11.06 10.03 2.22
N HIS A 45 10.19 10.15 3.21
CA HIS A 45 9.22 11.24 3.32
C HIS A 45 9.61 12.13 4.50
N GLU A 46 9.85 13.42 4.25
CA GLU A 46 10.29 14.34 5.31
C GLU A 46 9.13 14.86 6.18
N ALA A 47 7.92 14.88 5.63
CA ALA A 47 6.77 15.59 6.21
C ALA A 47 5.59 14.67 6.58
N ALA A 48 5.71 13.36 6.38
CA ALA A 48 4.62 12.43 6.63
C ALA A 48 5.13 11.03 6.93
N ASP A 49 4.43 10.35 7.84
CA ASP A 49 4.53 8.91 7.99
C ASP A 49 3.73 8.21 6.89
N GLU A 50 4.14 6.99 6.53
CA GLU A 50 3.40 6.13 5.62
C GLU A 50 3.06 4.80 6.30
N MET A 51 1.78 4.44 6.27
CA MET A 51 1.29 3.17 6.81
C MET A 51 1.16 2.14 5.69
N PHE A 52 1.72 0.95 5.92
CA PHE A 52 1.51 -0.21 5.06
C PHE A 52 0.66 -1.26 5.77
N LEU A 53 -0.39 -1.74 5.10
CA LEU A 53 -1.19 -2.89 5.50
C LEU A 53 -1.12 -3.94 4.40
N VAL A 54 -0.64 -5.14 4.72
CA VAL A 54 -0.59 -6.23 3.74
C VAL A 54 -1.95 -6.91 3.71
N TRP A 55 -2.69 -6.76 2.60
CA TRP A 55 -3.97 -7.46 2.43
C TRP A 55 -3.80 -8.92 1.99
N LYS A 56 -2.79 -9.18 1.14
CA LYS A 56 -2.49 -10.51 0.62
C LYS A 56 -1.01 -10.61 0.23
N GLY A 57 -0.39 -11.74 0.53
CA GLY A 57 1.02 -12.01 0.23
C GLY A 57 1.93 -11.61 1.39
N ARG A 58 3.17 -11.22 1.08
CA ARG A 58 4.16 -10.82 2.07
C ARG A 58 4.92 -9.60 1.55
N PHE A 59 5.11 -8.61 2.40
CA PHE A 59 5.85 -7.39 2.05
C PHE A 59 7.03 -7.19 2.99
N ARG A 60 8.22 -6.93 2.43
CA ARG A 60 9.43 -6.69 3.20
C ARG A 60 9.81 -5.22 3.07
N VAL A 61 9.92 -4.55 4.21
CA VAL A 61 10.39 -3.17 4.31
C VAL A 61 11.82 -3.20 4.85
N GLU A 62 12.76 -2.68 4.07
CA GLU A 62 14.15 -2.55 4.47
C GLU A 62 14.39 -1.14 4.99
N PHE A 63 14.96 -1.05 6.18
CA PHE A 63 15.53 0.16 6.76
C PHE A 63 17.06 0.04 6.70
N ARG A 64 17.77 1.14 6.95
CA ARG A 64 19.24 1.15 6.89
C ARG A 64 19.89 0.20 7.92
N ASP A 65 19.19 -0.08 9.01
CA ASP A 65 19.67 -0.82 10.18
C ASP A 65 18.92 -2.13 10.43
N ARG A 66 17.77 -2.35 9.78
CA ARG A 66 16.93 -3.53 10.02
C ARG A 66 16.03 -3.88 8.84
N ILE A 67 15.45 -5.07 8.92
CA ILE A 67 14.46 -5.58 7.97
C ILE A 67 13.19 -5.92 8.74
N VAL A 68 12.04 -5.48 8.22
CA VAL A 68 10.72 -5.84 8.75
C VAL A 68 9.94 -6.60 7.68
N THR A 69 9.38 -7.73 8.06
CA THR A 69 8.48 -8.52 7.21
C THR A 69 7.05 -8.34 7.71
N LEU A 70 6.14 -8.01 6.80
CA LEU A 70 4.71 -7.87 7.04
C LEU A 70 3.98 -9.01 6.33
N ASP A 71 3.17 -9.73 7.09
CA ASP A 71 2.22 -10.74 6.61
C ASP A 71 0.77 -10.20 6.79
N PRO A 72 -0.26 -10.82 6.20
CA PRO A 72 -1.65 -10.35 6.29
C PRO A 72 -2.28 -10.41 7.68
#